data_AF-A0A074WXV9-F1
#
_entry.id   AF-A0A074WXV9-F1
#
_cell.length_a   1.000
_cell.length_b   1.000
_cell.length_c   1.000
_cell.angle_alpha   90.00
_cell.angle_beta   90.00
_cell.angle_gamma   90.00
#
_symmetry.space_group_name_H-M   'P 1'
#
loop_
_entity.id
_entity.type
_entity.pdbx_description
1 polymer ?
#
loop_
_entity_poly.entity_id
_entity_poly.type
_entity_poly.pdbx_seq_one_letter_code
_entity_poly.pdbx_strand_id
1 'polypeptide(L)'
;MTFALSCLALSVRLIALPRPWSRVLAYPYTTSAILYSPSPLKMDAKNVYAREWFRRNPEKHNRAITKWIRENQDKRREIVRASDQKRHVYIRLYKLLINYEWPMQHFTWKTHTPVKTQEAVKRACSSCGRYERQGLRLWWKRRNPKPADADLYDCFACFYTLNPGHVAPIEYESLSLREAVDTMQEARKQHDKSLRQAIASPSDNDKTR
;
A
#
# COMPACT_ATOMS: atom_id res chain seq x y z
N MET A 1 -76.94 27.71 -22.25
CA MET A 1 -76.70 28.19 -20.87
C MET A 1 -76.23 27.02 -20.04
N THR A 2 -74.96 27.00 -19.63
CA THR A 2 -74.39 26.57 -18.33
C THR A 2 -72.90 26.28 -18.51
N PHE A 3 -72.09 27.12 -17.86
CA PHE A 3 -70.66 26.94 -17.63
C PHE A 3 -70.40 25.75 -16.70
N ALA A 4 -69.24 25.09 -16.81
CA ALA A 4 -68.29 24.94 -15.69
C ALA A 4 -67.14 23.96 -15.96
N LEU A 5 -65.93 24.51 -15.80
CA LEU A 5 -64.79 23.98 -15.05
C LEU A 5 -63.93 22.86 -15.63
N SER A 6 -62.85 23.34 -16.25
CA SER A 6 -61.48 22.85 -16.26
C SER A 6 -61.03 22.10 -15.01
N CYS A 7 -60.43 20.93 -15.20
CA CYS A 7 -59.43 20.36 -14.30
C CYS A 7 -58.25 19.84 -15.14
N LEU A 8 -57.14 20.58 -15.08
CA LEU A 8 -55.84 20.21 -15.63
C LEU A 8 -55.26 19.06 -14.81
N ALA A 9 -55.23 17.85 -15.37
CA ALA A 9 -54.44 16.75 -14.83
C ALA A 9 -53.02 16.83 -15.42
N LEU A 10 -52.07 17.31 -14.61
CA LEU A 10 -50.64 17.27 -14.89
C LEU A 10 -50.17 15.82 -14.99
N SER A 11 -49.93 15.34 -16.21
CA SER A 11 -49.28 14.07 -16.50
C SER A 11 -47.80 14.14 -16.15
N VAL A 12 -47.42 13.60 -14.98
CA VAL A 12 -46.01 13.38 -14.60
C VAL A 12 -45.47 12.23 -15.45
N ARG A 13 -44.67 12.55 -16.47
CA ARG A 13 -43.87 11.57 -17.20
C ARG A 13 -42.73 11.10 -16.29
N LEU A 14 -42.87 9.93 -15.70
CA LEU A 14 -41.77 9.20 -15.09
C LEU A 14 -40.77 8.81 -16.19
N ILE A 15 -39.64 9.52 -16.25
CA ILE A 15 -38.50 9.13 -17.07
C ILE A 15 -37.87 7.91 -16.40
N ALA A 16 -38.12 6.73 -16.98
CA ALA A 16 -37.45 5.49 -16.61
C ALA A 16 -35.98 5.58 -17.07
N LEU A 17 -35.08 5.87 -16.14
CA LEU A 17 -33.64 5.66 -16.36
C LEU A 17 -33.36 4.16 -16.26
N PRO A 18 -32.72 3.53 -17.25
CA PRO A 18 -32.30 2.14 -17.14
C PRO A 18 -31.20 2.05 -16.07
N ARG A 19 -31.46 1.24 -15.03
CA ARG A 19 -30.42 0.71 -14.14
C ARG A 19 -29.75 -0.47 -14.83
N PRO A 20 -28.46 -0.39 -15.20
CA PRO A 20 -27.63 -1.57 -15.27
C PRO A 20 -26.71 -1.56 -14.05
N TRP A 21 -27.27 -1.90 -12.87
CA TRP A 21 -26.42 -2.49 -11.85
C TRP A 21 -26.23 -3.95 -12.29
N SER A 22 -25.28 -4.11 -13.21
CA SER A 22 -24.66 -5.40 -13.49
C SER A 22 -24.35 -6.03 -12.14
N ARG A 23 -24.94 -7.21 -11.94
CA ARG A 23 -24.78 -8.06 -10.76
C ARG A 23 -23.31 -8.07 -10.37
N VAL A 24 -22.96 -7.24 -9.38
CA VAL A 24 -21.84 -7.52 -8.51
C VAL A 24 -22.23 -8.85 -7.91
N LEU A 25 -21.58 -9.92 -8.37
CA LEU A 25 -21.44 -11.12 -7.59
C LEU A 25 -20.81 -10.62 -6.28
N ALA A 26 -21.68 -10.27 -5.34
CA ALA A 26 -21.34 -10.32 -3.94
C ALA A 26 -20.91 -11.76 -3.76
N TYR A 27 -19.60 -11.99 -3.92
CA TYR A 27 -18.98 -13.08 -3.22
C TYR A 27 -19.51 -12.90 -1.80
N PRO A 28 -20.27 -13.86 -1.26
CA PRO A 28 -20.38 -13.94 0.17
C PRO A 28 -18.93 -14.16 0.60
N TYR A 29 -18.22 -13.06 0.88
CA TYR A 29 -17.36 -13.07 2.03
C TYR A 29 -18.30 -13.58 3.10
N THR A 30 -18.14 -14.85 3.43
CA THR A 30 -18.33 -15.28 4.79
C THR A 30 -17.74 -14.15 5.61
N THR A 31 -18.60 -13.34 6.21
CA THR A 31 -18.28 -12.56 7.38
C THR A 31 -18.04 -13.53 8.54
N SER A 32 -17.31 -14.62 8.33
CA SER A 32 -16.06 -14.74 9.03
C SER A 32 -15.14 -13.62 8.51
N ALA A 33 -15.37 -12.34 8.85
CA ALA A 33 -15.06 -11.95 10.21
C ALA A 33 -14.45 -13.15 10.95
N ILE A 34 -13.20 -13.46 10.62
CA ILE A 34 -12.26 -13.56 11.70
C ILE A 34 -12.36 -12.16 12.39
N LEU A 35 -13.46 -11.93 13.13
CA LEU A 35 -13.38 -11.93 14.57
C LEU A 35 -12.22 -12.87 14.84
N TYR A 36 -11.03 -12.31 14.84
CA TYR A 36 -10.22 -12.46 16.02
C TYR A 36 -11.21 -12.04 17.12
N SER A 37 -12.10 -12.97 17.53
CA SER A 37 -12.41 -13.18 18.92
C SER A 37 -11.03 -13.10 19.49
N PRO A 38 -10.65 -11.94 20.06
CA PRO A 38 -9.26 -11.62 20.34
C PRO A 38 -8.78 -12.85 21.03
N SER A 39 -7.91 -13.65 20.36
CA SER A 39 -7.62 -15.03 20.81
C SER A 39 -7.39 -14.86 22.28
N PRO A 40 -8.31 -15.35 23.15
CA PRO A 40 -8.45 -14.80 24.50
C PRO A 40 -7.07 -14.95 25.05
N LEU A 41 -6.34 -13.81 25.11
CA LEU A 41 -4.90 -13.81 25.33
C LEU A 41 -4.82 -14.64 26.58
N LYS A 42 -4.37 -15.91 26.49
CA LYS A 42 -4.63 -16.87 27.57
C LYS A 42 -4.03 -16.18 28.77
N MET A 43 -4.90 -15.60 29.58
CA MET A 43 -4.47 -14.69 30.61
C MET A 43 -4.22 -15.69 31.70
N ASP A 44 -3.06 -16.32 31.59
CA ASP A 44 -2.56 -17.25 32.58
C ASP A 44 -2.76 -16.54 33.92
N ALA A 45 -3.27 -17.23 34.94
CA ALA A 45 -3.60 -16.59 36.21
C ALA A 45 -2.44 -15.73 36.78
N LYS A 46 -1.20 -16.11 36.41
CA LYS A 46 0.04 -15.35 36.65
C LYS A 46 0.03 -13.93 36.04
N ASN A 47 -0.46 -13.75 34.81
CA ASN A 47 -0.58 -12.45 34.13
C ASN A 47 -1.67 -11.57 34.75
N VAL A 48 -2.76 -12.15 35.24
CA VAL A 48 -3.82 -11.41 35.94
C VAL A 48 -3.31 -10.91 37.29
N TYR A 49 -2.70 -11.79 38.08
CA TYR A 49 -2.10 -11.45 39.37
C TYR A 49 -1.00 -10.38 39.22
N ALA A 50 -0.08 -10.54 38.26
CA ALA A 50 0.98 -9.56 38.03
C ALA A 50 0.41 -8.18 37.67
N ARG A 51 -0.62 -8.12 36.81
CA ARG A 51 -1.29 -6.87 36.46
C ARG A 51 -1.96 -6.21 37.67
N GLU A 52 -2.69 -6.95 38.49
CA GLU A 52 -3.31 -6.41 39.71
C GLU A 52 -2.26 -5.94 40.71
N TRP A 53 -1.17 -6.70 40.89
CA TRP A 53 -0.06 -6.33 41.74
C TRP A 53 0.60 -5.03 41.28
N PHE A 54 0.84 -4.86 39.97
CA PHE A 54 1.39 -3.63 39.40
C PHE A 54 0.43 -2.43 39.53
N ARG A 55 -0.89 -2.63 39.41
CA ARG A 55 -1.87 -1.56 39.70
C ARG A 55 -1.80 -1.10 41.15
N ARG A 56 -1.67 -2.03 42.10
CA ARG A 56 -1.53 -1.72 43.54
C ARG A 56 -0.17 -1.14 43.91
N ASN A 57 0.86 -1.33 43.08
CA ASN A 57 2.24 -0.93 43.36
C ASN A 57 2.91 -0.22 42.16
N PRO A 58 2.39 0.94 41.71
CA PRO A 58 2.88 1.61 40.50
C PRO A 58 4.35 2.00 40.59
N GLU A 59 4.85 2.41 41.76
CA GLU A 59 6.27 2.76 41.94
C GLU A 59 7.22 1.58 41.75
N LYS A 60 6.86 0.40 42.27
CA LYS A 60 7.69 -0.81 42.12
C LYS A 60 7.67 -1.28 40.68
N HIS A 61 6.51 -1.22 40.03
CA HIS A 61 6.37 -1.48 38.59
C HIS A 61 7.25 -0.54 37.76
N ASN A 62 7.18 0.77 38.01
CA ASN A 62 7.98 1.76 37.29
C ASN A 62 9.48 1.53 37.50
N ARG A 63 9.93 1.26 38.74
CA ARG A 63 11.33 0.89 39.02
C ARG A 63 11.77 -0.35 38.24
N ALA A 64 10.93 -1.39 38.19
CA ALA A 64 11.22 -2.61 37.43
C ALA A 64 11.29 -2.34 35.93
N ILE A 65 10.37 -1.54 35.36
CA ILE A 65 10.41 -1.12 33.95
C ILE A 65 11.68 -0.32 33.67
N THR A 66 12.01 0.69 34.49
CA THR A 66 13.20 1.51 34.29
C THR A 66 14.47 0.68 34.34
N LYS A 67 14.57 -0.25 35.30
CA LYS A 67 15.69 -1.21 35.38
C LYS A 67 15.76 -2.07 34.13
N TRP A 68 14.64 -2.66 33.72
CA TRP A 68 14.55 -3.47 32.51
C TRP A 68 14.94 -2.70 31.25
N ILE A 69 14.50 -1.45 31.09
CA ILE A 69 14.85 -0.58 29.97
C ILE A 69 16.36 -0.32 29.94
N ARG A 70 16.98 -0.07 31.11
CA ARG A 70 18.41 0.18 31.23
C ARG A 70 19.22 -1.07 30.88
N GLU A 71 18.84 -2.22 31.43
CA GLU A 71 19.49 -3.51 31.17
C GLU A 71 19.33 -3.99 29.72
N ASN A 72 18.23 -3.61 29.06
CA ASN A 72 17.95 -3.98 27.67
C ASN A 72 18.20 -2.83 26.69
N GLN A 73 18.96 -1.80 27.09
CA GLN A 73 19.13 -0.61 26.26
C GLN A 73 19.78 -0.94 24.91
N ASP A 74 20.80 -1.79 24.89
CA ASP A 74 21.50 -2.16 23.65
C ASP A 74 20.65 -3.04 22.74
N LYS A 75 19.94 -4.02 23.30
CA LYS A 75 18.96 -4.82 22.54
C LYS A 75 17.89 -3.93 21.92
N ARG A 76 17.39 -2.93 22.66
CA ARG A 76 16.43 -1.95 22.13
C ARG A 76 17.04 -1.11 21.02
N ARG A 77 18.29 -0.64 21.18
CA ARG A 77 19.01 0.11 20.12
C ARG A 77 19.16 -0.75 18.86
N GLU A 78 19.51 -2.01 18.99
CA GLU A 78 19.66 -2.92 17.86
C GLU A 78 18.32 -3.18 17.14
N ILE A 79 17.25 -3.44 17.89
CA ILE A 79 15.88 -3.58 17.33
C ILE A 79 15.48 -2.31 16.56
N VAL A 80 15.75 -1.13 17.13
CA VAL A 80 15.47 0.16 16.48
C VAL A 80 16.32 0.31 15.22
N ARG A 81 17.63 0.08 15.27
CA ARG A 81 18.52 0.15 14.08
C ARG A 81 18.05 -0.78 12.97
N ALA A 82 17.72 -2.03 13.28
CA ALA A 82 17.26 -3.01 12.31
C ALA A 82 15.89 -2.61 11.70
N SER A 83 14.98 -2.11 12.54
CA SER A 83 13.69 -1.56 12.10
C SER A 83 13.88 -0.34 11.20
N ASP A 84 14.76 0.58 11.58
CA ASP A 84 15.07 1.79 10.84
C ASP A 84 15.72 1.47 9.49
N GLN A 85 16.61 0.48 9.43
CA GLN A 85 17.21 0.05 8.18
C GLN A 85 16.16 -0.51 7.20
N LYS A 86 15.27 -1.39 7.67
CA LYS A 86 14.16 -1.92 6.85
C LYS A 86 13.21 -0.81 6.40
N ARG A 87 12.88 0.13 7.30
CA ARG A 87 12.04 1.28 7.01
C ARG A 87 12.68 2.24 6.02
N HIS A 88 14.00 2.43 6.09
CA HIS A 88 14.75 3.26 5.15
C HIS A 88 14.68 2.69 3.74
N VAL A 89 14.91 1.39 3.56
CA VAL A 89 14.79 0.74 2.23
C VAL A 89 13.36 0.85 1.70
N TYR A 90 12.36 0.58 2.55
CA TYR A 90 10.94 0.76 2.22
C TYR A 90 10.62 2.17 1.72
N ILE A 91 11.03 3.21 2.47
CA ILE A 91 10.77 4.61 2.12
C ILE A 91 11.48 4.97 0.82
N ARG A 92 12.74 4.54 0.64
CA ARG A 92 13.53 4.84 -0.56
C ARG A 92 12.91 4.22 -1.81
N LEU A 93 12.51 2.95 -1.75
CA LEU A 93 11.82 2.28 -2.86
C LEU A 93 10.48 2.95 -3.16
N TYR A 94 9.67 3.24 -2.12
CA TYR A 94 8.40 3.94 -2.30
C TYR A 94 8.58 5.30 -3.00
N LYS A 95 9.52 6.12 -2.50
CA LYS A 95 9.83 7.43 -3.05
C LYS A 95 10.34 7.33 -4.50
N LEU A 96 11.17 6.34 -4.81
CA LEU A 96 11.66 6.10 -6.16
C LEU A 96 10.50 5.82 -7.12
N LEU A 97 9.58 4.93 -6.75
CA LEU A 97 8.45 4.54 -7.61
C LEU A 97 7.37 5.62 -7.71
N ILE A 98 7.10 6.35 -6.64
CA ILE A 98 6.06 7.39 -6.67
C ILE A 98 6.52 8.63 -7.44
N ASN A 99 7.80 8.99 -7.35
CA ASN A 99 8.32 10.21 -7.97
C ASN A 99 8.71 10.01 -9.44
N TYR A 100 9.08 8.79 -9.84
CA TYR A 100 9.62 8.52 -11.17
C TYR A 100 8.84 7.40 -11.87
N GLU A 101 8.47 7.64 -13.12
CA GLU A 101 7.82 6.64 -13.98
C GLU A 101 8.82 5.57 -14.45
N TRP A 102 10.06 6.01 -14.70
CA TRP A 102 11.13 5.21 -15.31
C TRP A 102 11.33 3.83 -14.69
N PRO A 103 11.46 3.66 -13.35
CA PRO A 103 11.65 2.33 -12.79
C PRO A 103 10.48 1.39 -13.11
N MET A 104 9.24 1.90 -13.12
CA MET A 104 8.06 1.08 -13.38
C MET A 104 7.97 0.60 -14.83
N GLN A 105 8.57 1.34 -15.77
CA GLN A 105 8.58 1.03 -17.19
C GLN A 105 9.75 0.11 -17.58
N HIS A 106 10.90 0.28 -16.92
CA HIS A 106 12.14 -0.39 -17.28
C HIS A 106 12.42 -1.67 -16.49
N PHE A 107 11.72 -1.91 -15.39
CA PHE A 107 11.95 -3.08 -14.55
C PHE A 107 10.74 -4.00 -14.48
N THR A 108 11.04 -5.29 -14.33
CA THR A 108 10.03 -6.34 -14.28
C THR A 108 9.93 -6.89 -12.86
N TRP A 109 8.77 -6.77 -12.23
CA TRP A 109 8.52 -7.38 -10.93
C TRP A 109 7.93 -8.78 -11.08
N LYS A 110 8.40 -9.71 -10.24
CA LYS A 110 8.08 -11.13 -10.35
C LYS A 110 6.60 -11.44 -10.13
N THR A 111 6.01 -10.84 -9.10
CA THR A 111 4.67 -11.21 -8.60
C THR A 111 3.60 -10.16 -8.90
N HIS A 112 4.02 -8.90 -9.02
CA HIS A 112 3.12 -7.75 -9.16
C HIS A 112 3.58 -6.85 -10.29
N THR A 113 2.72 -5.92 -10.70
CA THR A 113 3.04 -4.81 -11.59
C THR A 113 2.66 -3.52 -10.86
N PRO A 114 3.58 -2.54 -10.74
CA PRO A 114 3.25 -1.27 -10.11
C PRO A 114 2.28 -0.48 -11.00
N VAL A 115 1.26 0.09 -10.39
CA VAL A 115 0.25 0.94 -11.03
C VAL A 115 0.23 2.26 -10.29
N LYS A 116 0.76 3.29 -10.94
CA LYS A 116 0.76 4.66 -10.44
C LYS A 116 -0.37 5.44 -11.08
N THR A 117 -1.09 6.19 -10.25
CA THR A 117 -2.15 7.10 -10.67
C THR A 117 -1.80 8.52 -10.29
N GLN A 118 -2.26 9.50 -11.07
CA GLN A 118 -2.03 10.91 -10.75
C GLN A 118 -2.70 11.27 -9.43
N GLU A 119 -3.98 10.90 -9.30
CA GLU A 119 -4.79 11.07 -8.09
C GLU A 119 -4.73 9.85 -7.17
N ALA A 120 -5.04 10.05 -5.89
CA ALA A 120 -5.13 8.97 -4.92
C ALA A 120 -6.42 8.16 -5.15
N VAL A 121 -6.27 6.90 -5.54
CA VAL A 121 -7.41 6.01 -5.82
C VAL A 121 -7.70 5.16 -4.58
N LYS A 122 -8.97 5.12 -4.16
CA LYS A 122 -9.43 4.22 -3.09
C LYS A 122 -9.61 2.82 -3.67
N ARG A 123 -8.86 1.85 -3.14
CA ARG A 123 -9.03 0.42 -3.42
C ARG A 123 -8.92 -0.36 -2.11
N ALA A 124 -9.52 -1.54 -2.07
CA ALA A 124 -9.26 -2.50 -1.00
C ALA A 124 -7.93 -3.21 -1.29
N CYS A 125 -7.04 -3.29 -0.31
CA CYS A 125 -5.89 -4.18 -0.43
C CYS A 125 -6.35 -5.65 -0.32
N SER A 126 -6.03 -6.46 -1.33
CA SER A 126 -6.42 -7.87 -1.40
C SER A 126 -5.79 -8.71 -0.29
N SER A 127 -4.63 -8.29 0.22
CA SER A 127 -3.92 -9.01 1.29
C SER A 127 -4.37 -8.64 2.71
N CYS A 128 -4.55 -7.35 3.01
CA CYS A 128 -4.89 -6.91 4.37
C CYS A 128 -6.34 -6.43 4.54
N GLY A 129 -7.13 -6.38 3.47
CA GLY A 129 -8.51 -5.90 3.47
C GLY A 129 -8.66 -4.40 3.80
N ARG A 130 -7.56 -3.68 4.06
CA ARG A 130 -7.64 -2.27 4.44
C ARG A 130 -8.03 -1.41 3.24
N TYR A 131 -8.98 -0.52 3.51
CA TYR A 131 -9.34 0.58 2.64
C TYR A 131 -8.61 1.83 3.11
N GLU A 132 -7.76 2.38 2.26
CA GLU A 132 -7.09 3.63 2.58
C GLU A 132 -8.08 4.79 2.45
N ARG A 133 -8.36 5.47 3.57
CA ARG A 133 -9.42 6.50 3.64
C ARG A 133 -9.20 7.62 2.63
N GLN A 134 -7.95 7.98 2.38
CA GLN A 134 -7.54 9.00 1.40
C GLN A 134 -7.19 8.41 0.02
N GLY A 135 -7.21 7.09 -0.12
CA GLY A 135 -6.70 6.39 -1.29
C GLY A 135 -5.16 6.36 -1.35
N LEU A 136 -4.64 5.61 -2.32
CA LEU A 136 -3.19 5.58 -2.62
C LEU A 136 -2.97 5.94 -4.08
N ARG A 137 -1.86 6.61 -4.35
CA ARG A 137 -1.38 6.92 -5.70
C ARG A 137 -0.56 5.79 -6.32
N LEU A 138 -0.09 4.84 -5.50
CA LEU A 138 0.68 3.67 -5.94
C LEU A 138 0.02 2.41 -5.42
N TRP A 139 -0.38 1.55 -6.37
CA TRP A 139 -0.96 0.24 -6.13
C TRP A 139 -0.13 -0.84 -6.81
N TRP A 140 -0.19 -2.07 -6.30
CA TRP A 140 0.47 -3.21 -6.92
C TRP A 140 -0.57 -4.19 -7.45
N LYS A 141 -0.68 -4.30 -8.76
CA LYS A 141 -1.57 -5.27 -9.42
C LYS A 141 -0.91 -6.63 -9.44
N ARG A 142 -1.57 -7.70 -9.01
CA ARG A 142 -1.02 -9.07 -9.10
C ARG A 142 -0.95 -9.51 -10.58
N ARG A 143 0.13 -10.18 -10.98
CA ARG A 143 0.33 -10.63 -12.37
C ARG A 143 -0.49 -11.87 -12.74
N ASN A 144 -0.70 -12.77 -11.77
CA ASN A 144 -1.40 -14.05 -11.98
C ASN A 144 -2.68 -14.13 -11.13
N PRO A 145 -3.71 -13.30 -11.37
CA PRO A 145 -5.03 -13.65 -10.87
C PRO A 145 -5.43 -14.98 -11.54
N LYS A 146 -6.06 -15.91 -10.81
CA LYS A 146 -6.73 -17.02 -11.50
C LYS A 146 -7.74 -16.39 -12.49
N PRO A 147 -8.08 -17.03 -13.61
CA PRO A 147 -8.97 -16.42 -14.61
C PRO A 147 -10.36 -16.00 -14.07
N ALA A 148 -10.74 -16.45 -12.87
CA ALA A 148 -11.96 -16.05 -12.15
C ALA A 148 -11.77 -14.87 -11.17
N ASP A 149 -10.54 -14.45 -10.88
CA ASP A 149 -10.24 -13.36 -9.95
C ASP A 149 -10.20 -12.03 -10.72
N ALA A 150 -11.06 -11.10 -10.34
CA ALA A 150 -10.95 -9.71 -10.76
C ALA A 150 -9.55 -9.15 -10.44
N ASP A 151 -9.15 -8.06 -11.11
CA ASP A 151 -7.85 -7.39 -10.89
C ASP A 151 -7.57 -7.17 -9.38
N LEU A 152 -6.69 -8.01 -8.81
CA LEU A 152 -6.32 -7.96 -7.40
C LEU A 152 -5.21 -6.94 -7.19
N TYR A 153 -5.46 -5.99 -6.30
CA TYR A 153 -4.50 -4.95 -5.93
C TYR A 153 -4.04 -5.08 -4.49
N ASP A 154 -2.76 -4.80 -4.26
CA ASP A 154 -2.16 -4.73 -2.94
C ASP A 154 -1.58 -3.33 -2.68
N CYS A 155 -1.64 -2.90 -1.41
CA CYS A 155 -0.98 -1.68 -0.98
C CYS A 155 0.54 -1.89 -0.92
N PHE A 156 1.31 -0.80 -1.00
CA PHE A 156 2.78 -0.87 -1.00
C PHE A 156 3.35 -1.54 0.26
N ALA A 157 2.71 -1.34 1.42
CA ALA A 157 3.08 -2.03 2.67
C ALA A 157 2.97 -3.56 2.54
N CYS A 158 1.83 -4.07 2.07
CA CYS A 158 1.61 -5.50 1.92
C CYS A 158 2.53 -6.10 0.86
N PHE A 159 2.69 -5.45 -0.28
CA PHE A 159 3.64 -5.88 -1.31
C PHE A 159 5.06 -6.06 -0.74
N TYR A 160 5.52 -5.07 0.04
CA TYR A 160 6.86 -5.10 0.64
C TYR A 160 7.04 -6.17 1.72
N THR A 161 6.02 -6.42 2.55
CA THR A 161 6.15 -7.33 3.70
C THR A 161 5.77 -8.78 3.43
N LEU A 162 4.88 -9.06 2.48
CA LEU A 162 4.37 -10.42 2.26
C LEU A 162 5.44 -11.35 1.69
N ASN A 163 6.22 -10.87 0.73
CA ASN A 163 7.23 -11.66 0.05
C ASN A 163 8.51 -10.84 -0.12
N PRO A 164 9.30 -10.63 0.96
CA PRO A 164 10.49 -9.77 0.92
C PRO A 164 11.50 -10.19 -0.14
N GLY A 165 11.61 -11.50 -0.46
CA GLY A 165 12.48 -12.01 -1.52
C GLY A 165 12.02 -11.69 -2.95
N HIS A 166 10.77 -11.29 -3.15
CA HIS A 166 10.19 -10.98 -4.48
C HIS A 166 9.89 -9.48 -4.67
N VAL A 167 10.39 -8.63 -3.77
CA VAL A 167 10.23 -7.17 -3.85
C VAL A 167 11.18 -6.56 -4.87
N ALA A 168 12.39 -7.14 -4.98
CA ALA A 168 13.36 -6.73 -5.99
C ALA A 168 12.82 -7.06 -7.40
N PRO A 169 13.10 -6.20 -8.39
CA PRO A 169 12.90 -6.57 -9.78
C PRO A 169 13.69 -7.83 -10.16
N ILE A 170 13.21 -8.56 -11.16
CA ILE A 170 13.83 -9.80 -11.65
C ILE A 170 15.29 -9.55 -12.07
N GLU A 171 15.55 -8.38 -12.65
CA GLU A 171 16.88 -7.96 -13.09
C GLU A 171 17.90 -7.84 -11.93
N TYR A 172 17.41 -7.72 -10.70
CA TYR A 172 18.21 -7.56 -9.48
C TYR A 172 17.91 -8.63 -8.43
N GLU A 173 17.36 -9.79 -8.82
CA GLU A 173 17.01 -10.87 -7.88
C GLU A 173 18.22 -11.44 -7.12
N SER A 174 19.41 -11.36 -7.73
CA SER A 174 20.68 -11.78 -7.11
C SER A 174 21.21 -10.82 -6.03
N LEU A 175 20.69 -9.59 -5.99
CA LEU A 175 21.14 -8.55 -5.06
C LEU A 175 20.24 -8.50 -3.82
N SER A 176 20.77 -8.01 -2.70
CA SER A 176 19.90 -7.64 -1.60
C SER A 176 18.97 -6.49 -2.03
N LEU A 177 17.77 -6.41 -1.46
CA LEU A 177 16.82 -5.35 -1.81
C LEU A 177 17.41 -3.94 -1.61
N ARG A 178 18.29 -3.77 -0.62
CA ARG A 178 18.99 -2.50 -0.39
C ARG A 178 19.87 -2.15 -1.59
N GLU A 179 20.72 -3.09 -2.01
CA GLU A 179 21.62 -2.91 -3.16
C GLU A 179 20.83 -2.72 -4.45
N ALA A 180 19.75 -3.48 -4.65
CA ALA A 180 18.85 -3.30 -5.79
C ALA A 180 18.27 -1.88 -5.85
N VAL A 181 17.84 -1.33 -4.71
CA VAL A 181 17.35 0.06 -4.67
C VAL A 181 18.47 1.07 -4.97
N ASP A 182 19.69 0.82 -4.47
CA ASP A 182 20.86 1.67 -4.76
C ASP A 182 21.21 1.65 -6.25
N THR A 183 21.24 0.47 -6.87
CA THR A 183 21.54 0.31 -8.30
C THR A 183 20.43 0.89 -9.18
N MET A 184 19.16 0.69 -8.84
CA MET A 184 18.03 1.31 -9.54
C MET A 184 18.12 2.84 -9.50
N GLN A 185 18.52 3.42 -8.36
CA GLN A 185 18.69 4.87 -8.24
C GLN A 185 19.83 5.37 -9.12
N GLU A 186 20.94 4.66 -9.18
CA GLU A 186 22.07 5.05 -10.01
C GLU A 186 21.75 4.91 -11.51
N ALA A 187 21.12 3.80 -11.91
CA ALA A 187 20.66 3.60 -13.29
C ALA A 187 19.69 4.72 -13.74
N ARG A 188 18.80 5.15 -12.84
CA ARG A 188 17.91 6.30 -13.08
C ARG A 188 18.70 7.60 -13.27
N LYS A 189 19.75 7.86 -12.49
CA LYS A 189 20.59 9.06 -12.67
C LYS A 189 21.33 9.03 -14.01
N GLN A 190 21.83 7.86 -14.40
CA GLN A 190 22.50 7.68 -15.69
C GLN A 190 21.55 7.94 -16.85
N HIS A 191 20.32 7.43 -16.77
CA HIS A 191 19.26 7.71 -17.74
C HIS A 191 18.93 9.21 -17.81
N ASP A 192 18.78 9.88 -16.67
CA ASP A 192 18.59 11.35 -16.66
C ASP A 192 19.75 12.11 -17.30
N LYS A 193 20.99 11.66 -17.06
CA LYS A 193 22.19 12.25 -17.65
C LYS A 193 22.20 12.07 -19.17
N SER A 194 21.86 10.89 -19.67
CA SER A 194 21.80 10.65 -21.12
C SER A 194 20.71 11.48 -21.80
N LEU A 195 19.53 11.62 -21.17
CA LEU A 195 18.48 12.51 -21.66
C LEU A 195 18.95 13.98 -21.75
N ARG A 196 19.66 14.47 -20.73
CA ARG A 196 20.20 15.84 -20.75
C ARG A 196 21.25 16.05 -21.84
N GLN A 197 22.12 15.06 -22.07
CA GLN A 197 23.11 15.11 -23.14
C GLN A 197 22.46 15.11 -24.52
N ALA A 198 21.41 14.30 -24.71
CA ALA A 198 20.65 14.27 -25.96
C ALA A 198 19.95 15.61 -26.27
N ILE A 199 19.49 16.34 -25.26
CA ILE A 199 18.90 17.68 -25.43
C ILE A 199 19.98 18.73 -25.70
N ALA A 200 21.15 18.60 -25.05
CA ALA A 200 22.23 19.59 -25.12
C ALA A 200 23.04 19.54 -26.42
N SER A 201 23.02 18.42 -27.16
CA SER A 201 23.58 18.35 -28.52
C SER A 201 22.58 18.96 -29.51
N PRO A 202 22.80 20.20 -29.98
CA PRO A 202 21.96 20.79 -31.02
C PRO A 202 22.19 19.98 -32.28
N SER A 203 21.10 19.64 -32.98
CA SER A 203 21.18 19.13 -34.35
C SER A 203 21.93 20.16 -35.21
N ASP A 204 23.15 19.84 -35.63
CA ASP A 204 23.98 20.65 -36.55
C ASP A 204 23.30 20.88 -37.94
N ASN A 205 22.09 20.37 -38.16
CA ASN A 205 21.33 20.54 -39.40
C ASN A 205 20.65 21.91 -39.58
N ASP A 206 20.80 22.87 -38.66
CA ASP A 206 20.16 24.20 -38.77
C ASP A 206 21.11 25.34 -39.22
N LYS A 207 22.31 24.99 -39.73
CA LYS A 207 23.30 25.97 -40.24
C LYS A 207 23.36 26.08 -41.77
N THR A 208 22.42 25.51 -42.51
CA THR A 208 22.38 25.56 -43.98
C THR A 208 21.01 25.94 -44.50
N ARG A 209 20.51 27.13 -44.10
CA ARG A 209 19.43 27.79 -44.84
C ARG A 209 19.56 29.31 -44.85
#